data_AF-A0AAJ4W9L6-F1
#
_entry.id   AF-A0AAJ4W9L6-F1
#
_cell.length_a   1.000
_cell.length_b   1.000
_cell.length_c   1.000
_cell.angle_alpha   90.00
_cell.angle_beta   90.00
_cell.angle_gamma   90.00
#
_symmetry.space_group_name_H-M   'P 1'
#
loop_
_entity.id
_entity.type
_entity.pdbx_description
1 polymer ?
#
loop_
_entity_poly.entity_id
_entity_poly.type
_entity_poly.pdbx_seq_one_letter_code
_entity_poly.pdbx_strand_id
1 'polypeptide(L)'
;MKFQLMVDGHVLPAVDIHQLEQAVVNLSDDVSSFIVLAPESPIEDSIYLQAALTDQQYMLETRLVNGEDFTHYRYTTLEMDKAVQMFTAYFRDQQRPNLSQWQNVTDEF
;
A
#
# COMPACT_ATOMS: atom_id res chain seq x y z
N MET A 1 15.45 -7.39 -1.02
CA MET A 1 14.26 -7.61 -1.87
C MET A 1 14.12 -6.47 -2.86
N LYS A 2 13.59 -6.69 -4.06
CA LYS A 2 13.29 -5.60 -5.00
C LYS A 2 11.82 -5.22 -4.88
N PHE A 3 11.53 -3.95 -5.14
CA PHE A 3 10.18 -3.40 -5.17
C PHE A 3 9.95 -2.65 -6.48
N GLN A 4 8.69 -2.63 -6.89
CA GLN A 4 8.16 -1.74 -7.91
C GLN A 4 7.26 -0.72 -7.22
N LEU A 5 7.52 0.57 -7.43
CA LEU A 5 6.65 1.65 -6.98
C LEU A 5 5.92 2.22 -8.20
N MET A 6 4.60 2.20 -8.16
CA MET A 6 3.72 2.89 -9.10
C MET A 6 3.11 4.10 -8.39
N VAL A 7 3.13 5.26 -9.07
CA VAL A 7 2.48 6.49 -8.62
C VAL A 7 1.61 6.98 -9.76
N ASP A 8 0.30 7.11 -9.52
CA ASP A 8 -0.69 7.60 -10.48
C ASP A 8 -0.64 6.84 -11.82
N GLY A 9 -0.42 5.52 -11.76
CA GLY A 9 -0.29 4.65 -12.93
C GLY A 9 1.10 4.59 -13.56
N HIS A 10 2.07 5.38 -13.09
CA HIS A 10 3.43 5.42 -13.61
C HIS A 10 4.40 4.62 -12.72
N VAL A 11 5.03 3.60 -13.30
CA VAL A 11 6.06 2.82 -12.61
C VAL A 11 7.38 3.59 -12.58
N LEU A 12 7.94 3.76 -11.38
CA LEU A 12 9.25 4.37 -11.19
C LEU A 12 10.38 3.36 -11.45
N PRO A 13 11.50 3.80 -12.06
CA PRO A 13 12.60 2.92 -12.43
C PRO A 13 13.38 2.35 -11.24
N ALA A 14 13.35 3.06 -10.10
CA ALA A 14 13.92 2.63 -8.84
C ALA A 14 13.05 3.16 -7.70
N VAL A 15 13.08 2.44 -6.57
CA VAL A 15 12.37 2.84 -5.35
C VAL A 15 13.40 3.32 -4.34
N ASP A 16 13.33 4.59 -3.99
CA ASP A 16 14.05 5.18 -2.87
C ASP A 16 13.08 5.48 -1.72
N ILE A 17 13.55 5.38 -0.48
CA ILE A 17 12.68 5.58 0.70
C ILE A 17 12.11 7.00 0.74
N HIS A 18 12.89 8.01 0.40
CA HIS A 18 12.42 9.39 0.40
C HIS A 18 11.37 9.61 -0.69
N GLN A 19 11.56 9.00 -1.88
CA GLN A 19 10.57 9.03 -2.95
C GLN A 19 9.26 8.35 -2.54
N LEU A 20 9.35 7.21 -1.84
CA LEU A 20 8.18 6.50 -1.33
C LEU A 20 7.40 7.35 -0.33
N GLU A 21 8.08 7.91 0.67
CA GLU A 21 7.46 8.76 1.69
C GLU A 21 6.81 10.00 1.05
N GLN A 22 7.48 10.65 0.10
CA GLN A 22 6.93 11.79 -0.64
C GLN A 22 5.72 11.40 -1.48
N ALA A 23 5.71 10.21 -2.08
CA ALA A 23 4.56 9.73 -2.86
C ALA A 23 3.31 9.58 -1.98
N VAL A 24 3.46 9.07 -0.74
CA VAL A 24 2.35 8.99 0.23
C VAL A 24 1.88 10.39 0.65
N VAL A 25 2.82 11.29 0.99
CA VAL A 25 2.52 12.66 1.45
C VAL A 25 1.80 13.47 0.37
N ASN A 26 2.16 13.26 -0.90
CA ASN A 26 1.62 14.01 -2.03
C ASN A 26 0.31 13.45 -2.60
N LEU A 27 -0.24 12.39 -2.01
CA LEU A 27 -1.58 11.89 -2.38
C LEU A 27 -2.60 13.03 -2.27
N SER A 28 -3.36 13.24 -3.34
CA SER A 28 -4.48 14.18 -3.38
C SER A 28 -5.81 13.43 -3.37
N ASP A 29 -6.87 14.11 -2.96
CA ASP A 29 -8.25 13.57 -2.98
C ASP A 29 -8.79 13.65 -4.42
N ASP A 30 -8.13 12.90 -5.31
CA ASP A 30 -8.43 12.77 -6.72
C ASP A 30 -8.42 11.27 -7.07
N VAL A 31 -9.39 10.82 -7.86
CA VAL A 31 -9.53 9.41 -8.25
C VAL A 31 -8.31 8.87 -9.01
N SER A 32 -7.52 9.75 -9.62
CA SER A 32 -6.28 9.40 -10.31
C SER A 32 -5.05 9.39 -9.40
N SER A 33 -5.16 9.86 -8.16
CA SER A 33 -4.06 9.93 -7.21
C SER A 33 -3.98 8.68 -6.34
N PHE A 34 -2.97 7.85 -6.60
CA PHE A 34 -2.75 6.61 -5.84
C PHE A 34 -1.31 6.15 -5.95
N ILE A 35 -0.90 5.33 -4.98
CA ILE A 35 0.40 4.67 -4.97
C ILE A 35 0.24 3.17 -4.77
N VAL A 36 1.09 2.39 -5.43
CA VAL A 36 1.19 0.93 -5.23
C VAL A 36 2.65 0.57 -5.06
N LEU A 37 2.98 -0.08 -3.94
CA LEU A 37 4.28 -0.64 -3.65
C LEU A 37 4.19 -2.18 -3.68
N ALA A 38 4.75 -2.79 -4.72
CA ALA A 38 4.71 -4.23 -4.93
C ALA A 38 6.12 -4.84 -4.80
N PRO A 39 6.36 -5.80 -3.89
CA PRO A 39 7.61 -6.54 -3.85
C PRO A 39 7.68 -7.57 -4.98
N GLU A 40 8.89 -7.93 -5.40
CA GLU A 40 9.12 -9.01 -6.40
C GLU A 40 8.70 -10.39 -5.86
N SER A 41 8.63 -10.55 -4.54
CA SER A 41 8.12 -11.75 -3.88
C SER A 41 7.23 -11.36 -2.70
N PRO A 42 6.15 -12.10 -2.41
CA PRO A 42 5.21 -11.70 -1.37
C PRO A 42 5.86 -11.55 0.02
N ILE A 43 5.44 -10.54 0.78
CA ILE A 43 5.81 -10.36 2.19
C ILE A 43 4.69 -10.92 3.05
N GLU A 44 4.91 -12.04 3.75
CA GLU A 44 3.82 -12.67 4.55
C GLU A 44 2.53 -12.81 3.73
N ASP A 45 2.65 -13.38 2.53
CA ASP A 45 1.58 -13.55 1.53
C ASP A 45 1.04 -12.25 0.90
N SER A 46 1.45 -11.08 1.39
CA SER A 46 1.10 -9.77 0.83
C SER A 46 1.82 -9.51 -0.49
N ILE A 47 1.05 -9.26 -1.55
CA ILE A 47 1.58 -9.01 -2.89
C ILE A 47 1.73 -7.52 -3.23
N TYR A 48 1.14 -6.62 -2.44
CA TYR A 48 1.34 -5.17 -2.55
C TYR A 48 0.83 -4.45 -1.30
N LEU A 49 1.26 -3.21 -1.14
CA LEU A 49 0.60 -2.20 -0.31
C LEU A 49 0.21 -1.02 -1.20
N GLN A 50 -1.06 -0.65 -1.18
CA GLN A 50 -1.63 0.44 -1.96
C GLN A 50 -2.17 1.53 -1.03
N ALA A 51 -2.14 2.78 -1.47
CA ALA A 51 -2.89 3.85 -0.84
C ALA A 51 -3.45 4.86 -1.84
N ALA A 52 -4.58 5.45 -1.46
CA ALA A 52 -5.19 6.62 -2.07
C ALA A 52 -5.74 7.53 -0.97
N LEU A 53 -5.94 8.82 -1.26
CA LEU A 53 -6.69 9.72 -0.39
C LEU A 53 -8.12 9.82 -0.92
N THR A 54 -9.11 9.57 -0.07
CA THR A 54 -10.53 9.63 -0.44
C THR A 54 -11.32 10.19 0.73
N ASP A 55 -12.15 11.20 0.47
CA ASP A 55 -12.92 11.90 1.52
C ASP A 55 -12.02 12.36 2.68
N GLN A 56 -10.84 12.92 2.34
CA GLN A 56 -9.79 13.34 3.28
C GLN A 56 -9.23 12.23 4.20
N GLN A 57 -9.46 10.96 3.87
CA GLN A 57 -8.93 9.82 4.59
C GLN A 57 -7.97 9.02 3.71
N TYR A 58 -6.84 8.62 4.28
CA TYR A 58 -5.95 7.67 3.64
C TYR A 58 -6.61 6.30 3.68
N MET A 59 -6.94 5.77 2.51
CA MET A 59 -7.39 4.40 2.33
C MET A 59 -6.17 3.57 1.91
N LEU A 60 -5.76 2.65 2.77
CA LEU A 60 -4.71 1.67 2.49
C LEU A 60 -5.32 0.31 2.17
N GLU A 61 -4.75 -0.38 1.20
CA GLU A 61 -5.22 -1.68 0.75
C GLU A 61 -4.05 -2.66 0.55
N THR A 62 -4.28 -3.93 0.85
CA THR A 62 -3.32 -5.01 0.59
C THR A 62 -4.06 -6.29 0.26
N ARG A 63 -3.46 -7.11 -0.62
CA ARG A 63 -3.97 -8.43 -0.96
C ARG A 63 -3.00 -9.49 -0.50
N LEU A 64 -3.54 -10.51 0.18
CA LEU A 64 -2.83 -11.73 0.52
C LEU A 64 -3.17 -12.82 -0.48
N VAL A 65 -2.20 -13.58 -0.94
CA VAL A 65 -2.41 -14.71 -1.85
C VAL A 65 -2.02 -16.02 -1.16
N ASN A 66 -2.96 -16.95 -1.07
CA ASN A 66 -2.80 -18.26 -0.45
C ASN A 66 -3.13 -19.36 -1.46
N GLY A 67 -2.15 -19.73 -2.28
CA GLY A 67 -2.38 -20.67 -3.38
C GLY A 67 -3.18 -20.03 -4.51
N GLU A 68 -4.37 -20.57 -4.81
CA GLU A 68 -5.28 -20.02 -5.82
C GLU A 68 -6.27 -18.98 -5.25
N ASP A 69 -6.40 -18.90 -3.93
CA ASP A 69 -7.29 -17.96 -3.24
C ASP A 69 -6.57 -16.67 -2.86
N PHE A 70 -7.36 -15.60 -2.65
CA PHE A 70 -6.85 -14.35 -2.11
C PHE A 70 -7.77 -13.78 -1.01
N THR A 71 -7.21 -12.90 -0.20
CA THR A 71 -7.98 -12.08 0.73
C THR A 71 -7.56 -10.63 0.57
N HIS A 72 -8.54 -9.73 0.37
CA HIS A 72 -8.29 -8.30 0.23
C HIS A 72 -8.63 -7.59 1.53
N TYR A 73 -7.69 -6.79 2.05
CA TYR A 73 -7.87 -5.99 3.24
C TYR A 73 -7.81 -4.50 2.92
N ARG A 74 -8.65 -3.73 3.60
CA ARG A 74 -8.70 -2.26 3.58
C ARG A 74 -8.55 -1.70 5.00
N TYR A 75 -7.83 -0.61 5.12
CA TYR A 75 -7.72 0.17 6.36
C TYR A 75 -7.82 1.65 6.04
N THR A 76 -8.55 2.41 6.86
CA THR A 76 -8.67 3.86 6.69
C THR A 76 -8.09 4.60 7.90
N THR A 77 -7.45 5.74 7.64
CA THR A 77 -6.89 6.60 8.69
C THR A 77 -6.91 8.07 8.26
N LEU A 78 -7.12 8.97 9.22
CA LEU A 78 -6.92 10.41 9.05
C LEU A 78 -5.46 10.83 9.22
N GLU A 79 -4.62 9.93 9.75
CA GLU A 79 -3.22 10.23 10.09
C GLU A 79 -2.30 9.86 8.94
N MET A 80 -1.81 10.89 8.22
CA MET A 80 -0.78 10.74 7.18
C MET A 80 0.46 9.99 7.69
N ASP A 81 0.94 10.33 8.89
CA ASP A 81 2.13 9.70 9.48
C ASP A 81 1.97 8.18 9.64
N LYS A 82 0.75 7.68 9.90
CA LYS A 82 0.49 6.24 9.94
C LYS A 82 0.62 5.60 8.57
N ALA A 83 0.08 6.24 7.53
CA ALA A 83 0.21 5.74 6.17
C ALA A 83 1.69 5.69 5.75
N VAL A 84 2.45 6.76 6.00
CA VAL A 84 3.89 6.82 5.74
C VAL A 84 4.63 5.72 6.49
N GLN A 85 4.37 5.55 7.80
CA GLN A 85 5.01 4.50 8.60
C GLN A 85 4.74 3.09 8.07
N MET A 86 3.51 2.81 7.61
CA MET A 86 3.17 1.51 7.03
C MET A 86 3.96 1.23 5.74
N PHE A 87 4.06 2.20 4.84
CA PHE A 87 4.87 2.06 3.63
C PHE A 87 6.36 1.93 3.93
N THR A 88 6.89 2.74 4.85
CA THR A 88 8.30 2.67 5.27
C THR A 88 8.64 1.31 5.89
N ALA A 89 7.79 0.78 6.78
CA ALA A 89 7.99 -0.55 7.36
C ALA A 89 7.89 -1.67 6.30
N TYR A 90 6.93 -1.56 5.37
CA TYR A 90 6.77 -2.52 4.28
C TYR A 90 7.99 -2.58 3.36
N PHE A 91 8.56 -1.41 3.03
CA PHE A 91 9.73 -1.30 2.18
C PHE A 91 11.04 -1.67 2.89
N ARG A 92 11.32 -1.04 4.03
CA ARG A 92 12.61 -1.14 4.73
C ARG A 92 12.73 -2.42 5.54
N ASP A 93 11.69 -2.69 6.33
CA ASP A 93 11.69 -3.77 7.32
C ASP A 93 11.12 -5.07 6.74
N GLN A 94 10.59 -5.02 5.51
CA GLN A 94 9.95 -6.15 4.82
C GLN A 94 8.86 -6.77 5.68
N GLN A 95 8.09 -5.90 6.34
CA GLN A 95 7.07 -6.29 7.29
C GLN A 95 5.71 -5.81 6.81
N ARG A 96 4.76 -6.74 6.73
CA ARG A 96 3.37 -6.43 6.40
C ARG A 96 2.68 -5.71 7.58
N PRO A 97 1.72 -4.79 7.33
CA PRO A 97 0.87 -4.25 8.38
C PRO A 97 0.18 -5.34 9.21
N ASN A 98 -0.05 -5.05 10.50
CA ASN A 98 -0.90 -5.90 11.34
C ASN A 98 -2.36 -5.75 10.89
N LEU A 99 -2.93 -6.82 10.35
CA LEU A 99 -4.26 -6.82 9.74
C LEU A 99 -5.41 -6.96 10.75
N SER A 100 -5.15 -7.09 12.05
CA SER A 100 -6.20 -7.23 13.08
C SER A 100 -7.18 -6.06 13.13
N GLN A 101 -6.79 -4.88 12.66
CA GLN A 101 -7.62 -3.68 12.57
C GLN A 101 -8.09 -3.36 11.14
N TRP A 102 -7.75 -4.21 10.17
CA TRP A 102 -8.12 -4.03 8.77
C TRP A 102 -9.44 -4.73 8.48
N GLN A 103 -10.25 -4.15 7.61
CA GLN A 103 -11.49 -4.75 7.14
C GLN A 103 -11.18 -5.72 5.99
N ASN A 104 -11.68 -6.96 6.07
CA ASN A 104 -11.71 -7.86 4.93
C ASN A 104 -12.80 -7.39 3.95
N VAL A 105 -12.38 -7.04 2.73
CA VAL A 105 -13.22 -6.53 1.63
C VAL A 105 -13.12 -7.44 0.40
N THR A 106 -12.77 -8.71 0.59
CA THR A 106 -12.60 -9.69 -0.52
C THR A 106 -13.83 -9.75 -1.42
N ASP A 107 -15.03 -9.70 -0.85
CA ASP A 107 -16.29 -9.82 -1.60
C ASP A 107 -16.61 -8.62 -2.51
N GLU A 108 -15.81 -7.54 -2.46
CA GLU A 108 -15.91 -6.39 -3.36
C GLU A 108 -15.19 -6.62 -4.71
N PHE A 109 -14.51 -7.78 -4.90
CA PHE A 109 -13.63 -8.10 -6.05
C PHE A 109 -13.93 -9.46 -6.66
#